data_AF-A0A382CBE1-F1
#
_entry.id   AF-A0A382CBE1-F1
#
_cell.length_a   1.000
_cell.length_b   1.000
_cell.length_c   1.000
_cell.angle_alpha   90.00
_cell.angle_beta   90.00
_cell.angle_gamma   90.00
#
_symmetry.space_group_name_H-M   'P 1'
#
loop_
_entity.id
_entity.type
_entity.pdbx_description
1 polymer ?
#
loop_
_entity_poly.entity_id
_entity_poly.type
_entity_poly.pdbx_seq_one_letter_code
_entity_poly.pdbx_strand_id
1 'polypeptide(L)'
;MNRYDVIVIGGGHAGCEAALASARMGCATALITLEADKIALMPCNPAIGGVGKGHIVREIDALGGEMAKVIDETGIQFRLLNSSKGPAVHGYRAQADKHQYKNAMRRVLENTSNLELLFEEVDELIFENNEVRGIRTASGLEFQCGSIVITTGTFLNGRIHIGLDSRPAGRVGEKPSTKLSQSFLAAGFELGRLKTGTPPRLKRDSIDFSRCVVQDGDVIPRPFSFSTSHIQREQVPCHITATNEKTAEVIHNNMDRSPLYSGIIEGVGPRYCPSIEDKVIKFPDKKSHNIFLEPEGLDTDWIYPNGISTSMDEDVQQQLVRTITGLENAEIVLPGYAVEYDFVPPTQLTPSLETKRVSGLFHAGQINGTSGYEEAAGQGLMAGINAALKSQKRKPFLLTRMDSYIGVLIDDLVTKGTQEPYRMFTSRAEYRLILRQDNADQRLMGKGHELGLVSGELYNHCMEKYNAVEREIQRLESTTVAPNPDTLTRLSKLGIHELRNATTLNVLLRRPEVKHDELLRAFEG
;
A
#
# COMPACT_ATOMS: atom_id res chain seq x y z
N MET A 1 18.77 32.17 -0.77
CA MET A 1 18.62 30.77 -0.33
C MET A 1 17.17 30.58 0.07
N ASN A 2 16.45 29.71 -0.62
CA ASN A 2 15.10 29.32 -0.21
C ASN A 2 15.25 28.38 1.00
N ARG A 3 14.47 28.64 2.05
CA ARG A 3 14.52 27.89 3.30
C ARG A 3 13.16 27.23 3.52
N TYR A 4 13.18 25.93 3.70
CA TYR A 4 12.01 25.14 4.06
C TYR A 4 12.15 24.62 5.49
N ASP A 5 11.05 24.25 6.11
CA ASP A 5 11.09 23.50 7.37
C ASP A 5 11.35 22.02 7.09
N VAL A 6 10.74 21.48 6.03
CA VAL A 6 10.83 20.07 5.61
C VAL A 6 11.09 19.98 4.11
N ILE A 7 12.08 19.21 3.70
CA ILE A 7 12.27 18.83 2.29
C ILE A 7 11.96 17.34 2.13
N VAL A 8 11.11 16.99 1.19
CA VAL A 8 10.78 15.60 0.84
C VAL A 8 11.38 15.30 -0.53
N ILE A 9 12.21 14.26 -0.62
CA ILE A 9 12.90 13.85 -1.85
C ILE A 9 12.24 12.60 -2.42
N GLY A 10 11.60 12.74 -3.58
CA GLY A 10 10.94 11.70 -4.36
C GLY A 10 9.41 11.80 -4.32
N GLY A 11 8.76 11.95 -5.49
CA GLY A 11 7.30 12.02 -5.61
C GLY A 11 6.58 10.67 -5.56
N GLY A 12 7.10 9.67 -4.84
CA GLY A 12 6.46 8.35 -4.70
C GLY A 12 5.31 8.35 -3.68
N HIS A 13 4.67 7.20 -3.44
CA HIS A 13 3.59 7.07 -2.45
C HIS A 13 4.01 7.51 -1.03
N ALA A 14 5.24 7.17 -0.61
CA ALA A 14 5.79 7.65 0.66
C ALA A 14 6.00 9.17 0.66
N GLY A 15 6.56 9.73 -0.42
CA GLY A 15 6.83 11.16 -0.52
C GLY A 15 5.56 12.01 -0.56
N CYS A 16 4.52 11.52 -1.23
CA CYS A 16 3.21 12.20 -1.28
C CYS A 16 2.63 12.34 0.13
N GLU A 17 2.52 11.26 0.90
CA GLU A 17 2.00 11.31 2.27
C GLU A 17 2.92 12.12 3.21
N ALA A 18 4.24 12.02 3.05
CA ALA A 18 5.18 12.79 3.87
C ALA A 18 5.05 14.31 3.63
N ALA A 19 4.93 14.70 2.36
CA ALA A 19 4.79 16.10 1.95
C ALA A 19 3.45 16.68 2.41
N LEU A 20 2.34 15.95 2.19
CA LEU A 20 1.02 16.36 2.64
C LEU A 20 0.95 16.48 4.17
N ALA A 21 1.46 15.49 4.90
CA ALA A 21 1.42 15.51 6.35
C ALA A 21 2.20 16.71 6.93
N SER A 22 3.44 16.91 6.48
CA SER A 22 4.25 18.03 6.98
C SER A 22 3.65 19.40 6.65
N ALA A 23 3.16 19.59 5.42
CA ALA A 23 2.54 20.85 5.00
C ALA A 23 1.23 21.15 5.77
N ARG A 24 0.38 20.12 5.96
CA ARG A 24 -0.87 20.22 6.73
C ARG A 24 -0.63 20.50 8.22
N MET A 25 0.51 20.06 8.75
CA MET A 25 0.96 20.41 10.11
C MET A 25 1.54 21.83 10.23
N GLY A 26 1.51 22.62 9.15
CA GLY A 26 1.90 24.04 9.14
C GLY A 26 3.38 24.29 8.86
N CYS A 27 4.15 23.29 8.43
CA CYS A 27 5.54 23.48 8.00
C CYS A 27 5.62 23.97 6.56
N ALA A 28 6.56 24.87 6.26
CA ALA A 28 6.92 25.18 4.89
C ALA A 28 7.62 23.97 4.28
N THR A 29 6.97 23.27 3.35
CA THR A 29 7.44 22.00 2.80
C THR A 29 7.74 22.12 1.32
N ALA A 30 8.86 21.54 0.87
CA ALA A 30 9.13 21.30 -0.54
C ALA A 30 9.10 19.81 -0.86
N LEU A 31 8.32 19.40 -1.87
CA LEU A 31 8.42 18.07 -2.47
C LEU A 31 9.23 18.16 -3.77
N ILE A 32 10.40 17.53 -3.77
CA ILE A 32 11.33 17.53 -4.90
C ILE A 32 11.23 16.19 -5.62
N THR A 33 10.90 16.22 -6.91
CA THR A 33 10.78 15.02 -7.75
C THR A 33 11.30 15.29 -9.15
N LEU A 34 11.69 14.26 -9.89
CA LEU A 34 12.26 14.45 -11.24
C LEU A 34 11.22 14.99 -12.23
N GLU A 35 10.00 14.46 -12.18
CA GLU A 35 8.95 14.77 -13.15
C GLU A 35 7.58 14.84 -12.48
N ALA A 36 6.78 15.84 -12.86
CA ALA A 36 5.43 16.06 -12.36
C ALA A 36 4.49 14.89 -12.70
N ASP A 37 4.56 14.39 -13.93
CA ASP A 37 3.64 13.36 -14.45
C ASP A 37 3.89 11.98 -13.87
N LYS A 38 4.93 11.82 -13.04
CA LYS A 38 5.30 10.55 -12.40
C LYS A 38 5.07 10.55 -10.89
N ILE A 39 4.53 11.65 -10.35
CA ILE A 39 4.07 11.73 -8.97
C ILE A 39 3.05 10.60 -8.73
N ALA A 40 3.23 9.86 -7.63
CA ALA A 40 2.37 8.75 -7.22
C ALA A 40 2.11 7.70 -8.33
N LEU A 41 3.04 7.54 -9.28
CA LEU A 41 2.94 6.50 -10.29
C LEU A 41 2.90 5.12 -9.60
N MET A 42 2.03 4.24 -10.10
CA MET A 42 1.95 2.82 -9.73
C MET A 42 2.80 1.97 -10.70
N PRO A 43 4.11 1.75 -10.45
CA PRO A 43 4.97 1.03 -11.40
C PRO A 43 4.65 -0.47 -11.53
N CYS A 44 3.95 -1.05 -10.56
CA CYS A 44 3.67 -2.48 -10.51
C CYS A 44 2.19 -2.74 -10.83
N ASN A 45 1.45 -3.39 -9.93
CA ASN A 45 0.04 -3.69 -10.06
C ASN A 45 -0.83 -2.42 -10.00
N PRO A 46 -1.96 -2.38 -10.73
CA PRO A 46 -2.92 -1.28 -10.71
C PRO A 46 -3.88 -1.40 -9.52
N ALA A 47 -3.40 -1.70 -8.30
CA ALA A 47 -4.27 -1.94 -7.16
C ALA A 47 -3.75 -1.32 -5.85
N ILE A 48 -4.69 -0.93 -5.00
CA ILE A 48 -4.46 -0.50 -3.61
C ILE A 48 -5.20 -1.45 -2.66
N GLY A 49 -4.54 -1.82 -1.58
CA GLY A 49 -5.08 -2.66 -0.52
C GLY A 49 -4.83 -4.15 -0.73
N GLY A 50 -5.71 -4.96 -0.16
CA GLY A 50 -5.57 -6.39 0.02
C GLY A 50 -5.40 -6.77 1.49
N VAL A 51 -5.06 -8.03 1.75
CA VAL A 51 -4.87 -8.54 3.11
C VAL A 51 -3.65 -7.86 3.75
N GLY A 52 -3.81 -7.30 4.94
CA GLY A 52 -2.79 -6.48 5.62
C GLY A 52 -2.66 -5.06 5.04
N LYS A 53 -2.53 -4.95 3.72
CA LYS A 53 -2.40 -3.67 2.99
C LYS A 53 -3.61 -2.75 3.18
N GLY A 54 -4.84 -3.28 3.06
CA GLY A 54 -6.05 -2.50 3.28
C GLY A 54 -6.18 -1.95 4.70
N HIS A 55 -5.59 -2.64 5.70
CA HIS A 55 -5.53 -2.11 7.07
C HIS A 55 -4.69 -0.84 7.11
N ILE A 56 -3.50 -0.88 6.50
CA ILE A 56 -2.62 0.28 6.43
C ILE A 56 -3.30 1.45 5.71
N VAL A 57 -4.00 1.21 4.59
CA VAL A 57 -4.71 2.28 3.86
C VAL A 57 -5.76 2.97 4.73
N ARG A 58 -6.55 2.20 5.49
CA ARG A 58 -7.55 2.79 6.40
C ARG A 58 -6.93 3.46 7.62
N GLU A 59 -5.77 2.98 8.08
CA GLU A 59 -5.01 3.64 9.15
C GLU A 59 -4.39 4.96 8.68
N ILE A 60 -3.91 5.02 7.44
CA ILE A 60 -3.46 6.26 6.78
C ILE A 60 -4.61 7.26 6.77
N ASP A 61 -5.80 6.85 6.32
CA ASP A 61 -6.98 7.71 6.28
C ASP A 61 -7.38 8.23 7.67
N ALA A 62 -7.43 7.34 8.66
CA ALA A 62 -7.75 7.69 10.03
C ALA A 62 -6.76 8.71 10.62
N LEU A 63 -5.50 8.67 10.21
CA LEU A 63 -4.48 9.64 10.64
C LEU A 63 -4.48 10.95 9.82
N GLY A 64 -5.32 11.06 8.79
CA GLY A 64 -5.44 12.25 7.94
C GLY A 64 -4.61 12.23 6.65
N GLY A 65 -4.13 11.06 6.25
CA GLY A 65 -3.49 10.85 4.94
C GLY A 65 -4.49 10.82 3.78
N GLU A 66 -3.97 10.60 2.56
CA GLU A 66 -4.71 10.87 1.32
C GLU A 66 -4.97 9.62 0.46
N MET A 67 -4.15 8.58 0.59
CA MET A 67 -4.21 7.36 -0.23
C MET A 67 -5.61 6.75 -0.34
N ALA A 68 -6.38 6.72 0.76
CA ALA A 68 -7.72 6.15 0.80
C ALA A 68 -8.74 6.97 0.00
N LYS A 69 -8.67 8.30 0.08
CA LYS A 69 -9.56 9.20 -0.67
C LYS A 69 -9.26 9.13 -2.16
N VAL A 70 -7.97 9.10 -2.52
CA VAL A 70 -7.57 9.00 -3.92
C VAL A 70 -8.00 7.67 -4.52
N ILE A 71 -7.85 6.54 -3.81
CA ILE A 71 -8.35 5.27 -4.36
C ILE A 71 -9.88 5.22 -4.42
N ASP A 72 -10.60 5.87 -3.50
CA ASP A 72 -12.06 5.99 -3.60
C ASP A 72 -12.47 6.82 -4.82
N GLU A 73 -11.71 7.87 -5.15
CA GLU A 73 -11.89 8.72 -6.33
C GLU A 73 -11.38 8.08 -7.64
N THR A 74 -10.44 7.14 -7.63
CA THR A 74 -9.85 6.57 -8.88
C THR A 74 -9.92 5.05 -9.02
N GLY A 75 -10.43 4.33 -8.03
CA GLY A 75 -10.75 2.91 -8.08
C GLY A 75 -11.84 2.47 -9.08
N ILE A 76 -11.55 1.46 -9.90
CA ILE A 76 -12.43 0.92 -10.96
C ILE A 76 -12.99 -0.47 -10.63
N GLN A 77 -12.60 -1.05 -9.50
CA GLN A 77 -13.20 -2.28 -8.97
C GLN A 77 -12.91 -2.39 -7.49
N PHE A 78 -13.93 -2.46 -6.63
CA PHE A 78 -13.76 -2.64 -5.18
C PHE A 78 -14.20 -4.04 -4.74
N ARG A 79 -13.41 -4.67 -3.86
CA ARG A 79 -13.70 -5.99 -3.29
C ARG A 79 -13.25 -6.09 -1.84
N LEU A 80 -14.09 -6.71 -1.01
CA LEU A 80 -13.73 -7.15 0.33
C LEU A 80 -13.21 -8.59 0.31
N LEU A 81 -11.90 -8.75 0.38
CA LEU A 81 -11.27 -10.07 0.47
C LEU A 81 -11.57 -10.73 1.81
N ASN A 82 -11.67 -12.07 1.79
CA ASN A 82 -11.99 -12.90 2.95
C ASN A 82 -13.32 -12.54 3.64
N SER A 83 -14.30 -12.00 2.92
CA SER A 83 -15.60 -11.58 3.47
C SER A 83 -16.35 -12.70 4.21
N SER A 84 -16.15 -13.97 3.85
CA SER A 84 -16.73 -15.12 4.56
C SER A 84 -16.04 -15.49 5.88
N LYS A 85 -14.88 -14.88 6.18
CA LYS A 85 -14.13 -15.07 7.42
C LYS A 85 -14.47 -13.97 8.43
N GLY A 86 -13.89 -14.04 9.62
CA GLY A 86 -14.09 -13.00 10.65
C GLY A 86 -13.51 -11.63 10.24
N PRO A 87 -14.04 -10.52 10.78
CA PRO A 87 -13.63 -9.16 10.44
C PRO A 87 -12.13 -8.88 10.57
N ALA A 88 -11.45 -9.57 11.49
CA ALA A 88 -10.01 -9.42 11.75
C ALA A 88 -9.09 -9.83 10.57
N VAL A 89 -9.61 -10.55 9.57
CA VAL A 89 -8.82 -10.99 8.39
C VAL A 89 -9.42 -10.51 7.07
N HIS A 90 -10.46 -9.69 7.13
CA HIS A 90 -10.98 -9.01 5.94
C HIS A 90 -9.89 -8.16 5.30
N GLY A 91 -9.98 -7.95 3.99
CA GLY A 91 -8.98 -7.23 3.19
C GLY A 91 -9.66 -6.30 2.20
N TYR A 92 -9.78 -5.00 2.49
CA TYR A 92 -10.25 -4.04 1.48
C TYR A 92 -9.25 -3.97 0.35
N ARG A 93 -9.70 -4.13 -0.90
CA ARG A 93 -8.88 -4.04 -2.10
C ARG A 93 -9.66 -3.29 -3.18
N ALA A 94 -8.99 -2.37 -3.86
CA ALA A 94 -9.51 -1.76 -5.07
C ALA A 94 -8.49 -1.81 -6.22
N GLN A 95 -8.96 -2.08 -7.43
CA GLN A 95 -8.22 -1.75 -8.64
C GLN A 95 -8.32 -0.26 -8.88
N ALA A 96 -7.22 0.38 -9.26
CA ALA A 96 -7.12 1.79 -9.59
C ALA A 96 -7.02 1.97 -11.10
N ASP A 97 -7.65 3.02 -11.62
CA ASP A 97 -7.16 3.61 -12.86
C ASP A 97 -5.83 4.32 -12.56
N LYS A 98 -4.73 3.80 -13.13
CA LYS A 98 -3.38 4.30 -12.83
C LYS A 98 -3.16 5.74 -13.25
N HIS A 99 -3.75 6.16 -14.38
CA HIS A 99 -3.61 7.53 -14.87
C HIS A 99 -4.41 8.49 -14.02
N GLN A 100 -5.65 8.15 -13.68
CA GLN A 100 -6.47 8.98 -12.81
C GLN A 100 -5.89 9.04 -11.39
N TYR A 101 -5.38 7.94 -10.83
CA TYR A 101 -4.78 7.92 -9.48
C TYR A 101 -3.64 8.93 -9.35
N LYS A 102 -2.66 8.90 -10.26
CA LYS A 102 -1.54 9.84 -10.21
C LYS A 102 -1.99 11.29 -10.39
N ASN A 103 -2.96 11.54 -11.28
CA ASN A 103 -3.48 12.87 -11.54
C ASN A 103 -4.25 13.42 -10.33
N ALA A 104 -5.05 12.57 -9.68
CA ALA A 104 -5.78 12.93 -8.47
C ALA A 104 -4.83 13.24 -7.31
N MET A 105 -3.82 12.40 -7.04
CA MET A 105 -2.82 12.67 -6.01
C MET A 105 -2.03 13.96 -6.30
N ARG A 106 -1.60 14.15 -7.56
CA ARG A 106 -0.90 15.37 -7.99
C ARG A 106 -1.74 16.62 -7.73
N ARG A 107 -3.01 16.61 -8.10
CA ARG A 107 -3.94 17.71 -7.84
C ARG A 107 -4.08 18.00 -6.34
N VAL A 108 -4.11 16.98 -5.49
CA VAL A 108 -4.13 17.22 -4.02
C VAL A 108 -2.86 17.92 -3.55
N LEU A 109 -1.69 17.48 -4.03
CA LEU A 109 -0.41 18.11 -3.69
C LEU A 109 -0.35 19.56 -4.16
N GLU A 110 -0.72 19.84 -5.42
CA GLU A 110 -0.72 21.18 -6.01
C GLU A 110 -1.67 22.16 -5.29
N ASN A 111 -2.74 21.65 -4.68
CA ASN A 111 -3.74 22.47 -3.96
C ASN A 111 -3.53 22.46 -2.43
N THR A 112 -2.42 21.94 -1.92
CA THR A 112 -2.13 21.94 -0.49
C THR A 112 -1.33 23.18 -0.08
N SER A 113 -1.87 23.97 0.84
CA SER A 113 -1.16 25.13 1.42
C SER A 113 0.14 24.71 2.09
N ASN A 114 1.14 25.61 2.07
CA ASN A 114 2.50 25.39 2.59
C ASN A 114 3.32 24.31 1.86
N LEU A 115 2.83 23.76 0.75
CA LEU A 115 3.55 22.80 -0.06
C LEU A 115 3.97 23.40 -1.40
N GLU A 116 5.26 23.36 -1.69
CA GLU A 116 5.82 23.71 -3.00
C GLU A 116 6.33 22.45 -3.71
N LEU A 117 6.04 22.34 -5.01
CA LEU A 117 6.53 21.27 -5.86
C LEU A 117 7.72 21.76 -6.67
N LEU A 118 8.86 21.08 -6.54
CA LEU A 118 10.08 21.40 -7.28
C LEU A 118 10.46 20.21 -8.17
N PHE A 119 10.80 20.51 -9.43
CA PHE A 119 11.15 19.50 -10.43
C PHE A 119 12.66 19.49 -10.70
N GLU A 120 13.41 18.89 -9.77
CA GLU A 120 14.87 18.88 -9.75
C GLU A 120 15.41 17.50 -9.37
N GLU A 121 16.64 17.21 -9.81
CA GLU A 121 17.41 16.06 -9.32
C GLU A 121 18.24 16.49 -8.11
N VAL A 122 18.17 15.74 -6.99
CA VAL A 122 19.00 16.00 -5.81
C VAL A 122 20.27 15.16 -5.89
N ASP A 123 21.40 15.85 -5.94
CA ASP A 123 22.73 15.23 -6.09
C ASP A 123 23.39 14.95 -4.73
N GLU A 124 23.24 15.88 -3.78
CA GLU A 124 24.01 15.88 -2.53
C GLU A 124 23.15 16.33 -1.34
N LEU A 125 23.38 15.68 -0.20
CA LEU A 125 22.84 16.07 1.11
C LEU A 125 23.90 16.89 1.86
N ILE A 126 23.50 18.05 2.38
CA ILE A 126 24.40 18.94 3.11
C ILE A 126 24.28 18.64 4.61
N PHE A 127 25.41 18.27 5.23
CA PHE A 127 25.49 17.93 6.66
C PHE A 127 26.44 18.86 7.40
N GLU A 128 26.06 19.24 8.62
CA GLU A 128 26.94 19.92 9.59
C GLU A 128 26.80 19.24 10.95
N ASN A 129 27.91 18.82 11.57
CA ASN A 129 27.91 18.21 12.91
C ASN A 129 26.93 17.02 13.05
N ASN A 130 26.84 16.15 12.04
CA ASN A 130 25.87 15.04 11.95
C ASN A 130 24.40 15.47 12.00
N GLU A 131 24.09 16.69 11.58
CA GLU A 131 22.73 17.20 11.41
C GLU A 131 22.54 17.62 9.95
N VAL A 132 21.36 17.35 9.41
CA VAL A 132 21.01 17.81 8.06
C VAL A 132 20.81 19.32 8.04
N ARG A 133 21.34 19.98 7.01
CA ARG A 133 21.22 21.43 6.80
C ARG A 133 20.54 21.81 5.50
N GLY A 134 20.54 20.91 4.53
CA GLY A 134 19.99 21.21 3.22
C GLY A 134 20.34 20.17 2.18
N ILE A 135 20.11 20.57 0.93
CA ILE A 135 20.45 19.79 -0.26
C ILE A 135 21.13 20.68 -1.30
N ARG A 136 21.81 20.01 -2.24
CA ARG A 136 22.24 20.61 -3.50
C ARG A 136 21.65 19.81 -4.67
N THR A 137 21.03 20.52 -5.62
CA THR A 137 20.49 19.91 -6.84
C THR A 137 21.55 19.74 -7.92
N ALA A 138 21.25 18.94 -8.94
CA ALA A 138 22.11 18.77 -10.12
C ALA A 138 22.33 20.09 -10.89
N SER A 139 21.39 21.04 -10.80
CA SER A 139 21.51 22.39 -11.35
C SER A 139 22.41 23.32 -10.51
N GLY A 140 22.90 22.86 -9.36
CA GLY A 140 23.75 23.63 -8.44
C GLY A 140 22.97 24.53 -7.49
N LEU A 141 21.64 24.41 -7.42
CA LEU A 141 20.82 25.16 -6.47
C LEU A 141 20.96 24.54 -5.08
N GLU A 142 21.04 25.40 -4.07
CA GLU A 142 21.10 24.99 -2.67
C GLU A 142 19.86 25.44 -1.92
N PHE A 143 19.26 24.49 -1.21
CA PHE A 143 18.09 24.70 -0.37
C PHE A 143 18.41 24.35 1.06
N GLN A 144 18.08 25.24 2.00
CA GLN A 144 18.26 25.00 3.43
C GLN A 144 16.99 24.40 4.03
N CYS A 145 17.14 23.50 5.00
CA CYS A 145 15.99 22.90 5.68
C CYS A 145 16.23 22.54 7.15
N GLY A 146 15.13 22.38 7.91
CA GLY A 146 15.17 21.84 9.27
C GLY A 146 15.21 20.31 9.32
N SER A 147 14.59 19.65 8.34
CA SER A 147 14.61 18.20 8.22
C SER A 147 14.39 17.75 6.76
N ILE A 148 14.79 16.51 6.46
CA ILE A 148 14.66 15.88 5.14
C ILE A 148 14.01 14.51 5.27
N VAL A 149 13.05 14.20 4.39
CA VAL A 149 12.49 12.85 4.22
C VAL A 149 12.91 12.27 2.88
N ILE A 150 13.65 11.15 2.89
CA ILE A 150 14.12 10.45 1.70
C ILE A 150 13.12 9.36 1.31
N THR A 151 12.59 9.45 0.09
CA THR A 151 11.57 8.54 -0.46
C THR A 151 11.86 8.11 -1.90
N THR A 152 13.13 7.88 -2.19
CA THR A 152 13.72 7.65 -3.53
C THR A 152 13.25 6.38 -4.25
N GLY A 153 12.39 5.55 -3.66
CA GLY A 153 11.85 4.36 -4.32
C GLY A 153 12.96 3.40 -4.78
N THR A 154 12.93 3.02 -6.05
CA THR A 154 13.89 2.10 -6.69
C THR A 154 15.02 2.84 -7.42
N PHE A 155 15.17 4.15 -7.23
CA PHE A 155 16.07 4.97 -8.04
C PHE A 155 17.52 4.94 -7.56
N LEU A 156 17.79 4.69 -6.27
CA LEU A 156 19.15 4.65 -5.74
C LEU A 156 19.95 3.52 -6.40
N ASN A 157 20.90 3.92 -7.24
CA ASN A 157 21.79 3.02 -7.99
C ASN A 157 21.02 1.89 -8.73
N GLY A 158 19.83 2.22 -9.21
CA GLY A 158 18.90 1.28 -9.81
C GLY A 158 19.43 0.64 -11.10
N ARG A 159 19.13 -0.64 -11.30
CA ARG A 159 19.43 -1.39 -12.53
C ARG A 159 18.23 -2.21 -12.96
N ILE A 160 17.91 -2.19 -14.24
CA ILE A 160 16.87 -3.03 -14.84
C ILE A 160 17.52 -4.23 -15.51
N HIS A 161 16.89 -5.39 -15.33
CA HIS A 161 17.27 -6.67 -15.90
C HIS A 161 16.11 -7.25 -16.71
N ILE A 162 16.38 -7.52 -17.99
CA ILE A 162 15.50 -8.26 -18.90
C ILE A 162 16.38 -9.32 -19.54
N GLY A 163 16.18 -10.57 -19.10
CA GLY A 163 17.07 -11.67 -19.41
C GLY A 163 18.52 -11.35 -19.06
N LEU A 164 19.43 -11.55 -20.00
CA LEU A 164 20.86 -11.27 -19.78
C LEU A 164 21.22 -9.78 -19.92
N ASP A 165 20.33 -8.97 -20.48
CA ASP A 165 20.55 -7.55 -20.66
C ASP A 165 20.30 -6.78 -19.36
N SER A 166 21.29 -5.97 -18.96
CA SER A 166 21.22 -5.13 -17.77
C SER A 166 21.62 -3.68 -18.08
N ARG A 167 20.79 -2.72 -17.62
CA ARG A 167 21.04 -1.29 -17.81
C ARG A 167 20.78 -0.47 -16.55
N PRO A 168 21.56 0.60 -16.28
CA PRO A 168 21.28 1.53 -15.18
C PRO A 168 19.94 2.23 -15.40
N ALA A 169 19.00 2.04 -14.47
CA ALA A 169 17.67 2.64 -14.52
C ALA A 169 16.94 2.48 -13.18
N GLY A 170 16.28 3.54 -12.71
CA GLY A 170 15.41 3.45 -11.52
C GLY A 170 14.06 2.80 -11.84
N ARG A 171 13.54 3.08 -13.04
CA ARG A 171 12.35 2.48 -13.67
C ARG A 171 12.55 2.51 -15.20
N VAL A 172 11.69 1.82 -15.96
CA VAL A 172 11.81 1.80 -17.42
C VAL A 172 11.73 3.23 -17.96
N GLY A 173 12.77 3.63 -18.70
CA GLY A 173 12.89 4.97 -19.27
C GLY A 173 13.41 6.05 -18.31
N GLU A 174 13.79 5.70 -17.07
CA GLU A 174 14.19 6.67 -16.04
C GLU A 174 15.62 6.41 -15.54
N LYS A 175 16.44 7.45 -15.48
CA LYS A 175 17.83 7.37 -15.00
C LYS A 175 17.87 7.03 -13.50
N PRO A 176 18.86 6.26 -13.04
CA PRO A 176 19.08 6.04 -11.61
C PRO A 176 19.75 7.25 -10.96
N SER A 177 19.57 7.40 -9.64
CA SER A 177 20.30 8.39 -8.84
C SER A 177 21.53 7.73 -8.23
N THR A 178 22.71 8.07 -8.76
CA THR A 178 24.00 7.47 -8.35
C THR A 178 24.72 8.32 -7.31
N LYS A 179 24.77 9.64 -7.49
CA LYS A 179 25.43 10.57 -6.56
C LYS A 179 24.79 10.56 -5.17
N LEU A 180 23.46 10.48 -5.10
CA LEU A 180 22.76 10.39 -3.82
C LEU A 180 23.11 9.10 -3.07
N SER A 181 23.25 7.96 -3.76
CA SER A 181 23.74 6.71 -3.14
C SER A 181 25.16 6.86 -2.58
N GLN A 182 26.05 7.54 -3.33
CA GLN A 182 27.39 7.86 -2.84
C GLN A 182 27.37 8.78 -1.62
N SER A 183 26.44 9.73 -1.55
CA SER A 183 26.26 10.61 -0.39
C SER A 183 25.91 9.82 0.89
N PHE A 184 25.12 8.74 0.79
CA PHE A 184 24.84 7.84 1.91
C PHE A 184 26.11 7.11 2.38
N LEU A 185 26.89 6.55 1.45
CA LEU A 185 28.15 5.87 1.79
C LEU A 185 29.16 6.84 2.42
N ALA A 186 29.26 8.07 1.90
CA ALA A 186 30.14 9.11 2.44
C ALA A 186 29.73 9.55 3.85
N ALA A 187 28.42 9.59 4.14
CA ALA A 187 27.89 9.80 5.49
C ALA A 187 28.05 8.56 6.40
N GLY A 188 28.53 7.44 5.85
CA GLY A 188 28.84 6.19 6.55
C GLY A 188 27.66 5.24 6.72
N PHE A 189 26.56 5.42 6.00
CA PHE A 189 25.46 4.46 6.02
C PHE A 189 25.88 3.14 5.37
N GLU A 190 25.41 2.04 5.94
CA GLU A 190 25.45 0.74 5.29
C GLU A 190 24.36 0.68 4.22
N LEU A 191 24.69 0.13 3.05
CA LEU A 191 23.74 -0.11 1.96
C LEU A 191 23.67 -1.60 1.65
N GLY A 192 22.47 -2.09 1.35
CA GLY A 192 22.24 -3.42 0.81
C GLY A 192 21.57 -3.33 -0.57
N ARG A 193 21.39 -4.50 -1.21
CA ARG A 193 20.74 -4.63 -2.53
C ARG A 193 19.48 -5.49 -2.44
N LEU A 194 18.40 -4.99 -3.02
CA LEU A 194 17.14 -5.73 -3.16
C LEU A 194 16.69 -5.74 -4.61
N LYS A 195 15.81 -6.69 -4.94
CA LYS A 195 15.15 -6.73 -6.26
C LYS A 195 13.64 -6.80 -6.16
N THR A 196 12.99 -6.27 -7.18
CA THR A 196 11.55 -6.43 -7.41
C THR A 196 11.28 -6.68 -8.88
N GLY A 197 10.38 -7.62 -9.17
CA GLY A 197 9.97 -7.97 -10.53
C GLY A 197 8.57 -7.50 -10.86
N THR A 198 8.34 -7.17 -12.13
CA THR A 198 7.02 -6.81 -12.67
C THR A 198 6.70 -7.68 -13.90
N PRO A 199 5.43 -8.03 -14.16
CA PRO A 199 5.08 -8.87 -15.31
C PRO A 199 5.20 -8.12 -16.65
N PRO A 200 5.14 -8.80 -17.80
CA PRO A 200 4.85 -8.12 -19.06
C PRO A 200 3.49 -7.43 -19.00
N ARG A 201 3.30 -6.36 -19.77
CA ARG A 201 1.99 -5.75 -20.00
C ARG A 201 1.44 -6.26 -21.33
N LEU A 202 0.16 -6.61 -21.33
CA LEU A 202 -0.49 -7.23 -22.48
C LEU A 202 -1.48 -6.26 -23.12
N LYS A 203 -1.65 -6.35 -24.43
CA LYS A 203 -2.68 -5.59 -25.16
C LYS A 203 -4.05 -6.24 -25.02
N ARG A 204 -5.06 -5.50 -24.59
CA ARG A 204 -6.43 -5.97 -24.32
C ARG A 204 -7.04 -6.72 -25.50
N ASP A 205 -6.98 -6.13 -26.70
CA ASP A 205 -7.61 -6.69 -27.91
C ASP A 205 -6.98 -8.00 -28.40
N SER A 206 -5.78 -8.33 -27.91
CA SER A 206 -5.09 -9.57 -28.25
C SER A 206 -5.45 -10.75 -27.33
N ILE A 207 -6.30 -10.51 -26.33
CA ILE A 207 -6.69 -11.50 -25.30
C ILE A 207 -8.09 -12.04 -25.60
N ASP A 208 -8.22 -13.37 -25.60
CA ASP A 208 -9.52 -14.04 -25.67
C ASP A 208 -10.13 -14.20 -24.27
N PHE A 209 -10.81 -13.15 -23.81
CA PHE A 209 -11.48 -13.12 -22.50
C PHE A 209 -12.62 -14.15 -22.37
N SER A 210 -13.16 -14.66 -23.48
CA SER A 210 -14.24 -15.67 -23.43
C SER A 210 -13.80 -16.99 -22.79
N ARG A 211 -12.49 -17.23 -22.77
CA ARG A 211 -11.85 -18.41 -22.17
C ARG A 211 -11.39 -18.16 -20.73
N CYS A 212 -11.59 -16.95 -20.20
CA CYS A 212 -11.26 -16.59 -18.82
C CYS A 212 -12.51 -16.60 -17.93
N VAL A 213 -12.29 -16.76 -16.62
CA VAL A 213 -13.36 -16.63 -15.63
C VAL A 213 -13.50 -15.16 -15.23
N VAL A 214 -14.67 -14.57 -15.45
CA VAL A 214 -14.96 -13.19 -15.04
C VAL A 214 -14.97 -13.09 -13.51
N GLN A 215 -14.36 -12.02 -12.99
CA GLN A 215 -14.37 -11.66 -11.58
C GLN A 215 -14.83 -10.21 -11.42
N ASP A 216 -16.07 -10.04 -11.02
CA ASP A 216 -16.67 -8.76 -10.70
C ASP A 216 -16.23 -8.20 -9.34
N GLY A 217 -16.48 -6.90 -9.15
CA GLY A 217 -16.42 -6.24 -7.86
C GLY A 217 -17.54 -6.68 -6.92
N ASP A 218 -17.54 -6.13 -5.70
CA ASP A 218 -18.67 -6.27 -4.78
C ASP A 218 -19.89 -5.51 -5.33
N VAL A 219 -21.09 -6.07 -5.17
CA VAL A 219 -22.36 -5.46 -5.62
C VAL A 219 -22.55 -4.05 -5.06
N ILE A 220 -22.11 -3.86 -3.81
CA ILE A 220 -22.06 -2.54 -3.17
C ILE A 220 -20.58 -2.28 -2.83
N PRO A 221 -19.86 -1.53 -3.67
CA PRO A 221 -18.50 -1.12 -3.42
C PRO A 221 -18.36 -0.43 -2.06
N ARG A 222 -17.41 -0.90 -1.25
CA ARG A 222 -17.12 -0.30 0.05
C ARG A 222 -15.96 0.68 -0.08
N PRO A 223 -16.11 1.95 0.33
CA PRO A 223 -15.02 2.91 0.32
C PRO A 223 -13.92 2.53 1.32
N PHE A 224 -12.69 2.94 1.03
CA PHE A 224 -11.58 2.88 1.96
C PHE A 224 -11.64 4.01 2.98
N SER A 225 -11.90 5.24 2.52
CA SER A 225 -11.91 6.42 3.37
C SER A 225 -13.15 6.45 4.26
N PHE A 226 -12.98 6.88 5.51
CA PHE A 226 -14.05 7.17 6.44
C PHE A 226 -14.83 8.44 6.07
N SER A 227 -14.30 9.26 5.16
CA SER A 227 -14.94 10.48 4.65
C SER A 227 -15.74 10.29 3.37
N THR A 228 -15.51 9.19 2.64
CA THR A 228 -16.26 8.85 1.44
C THR A 228 -17.57 8.15 1.80
N SER A 229 -18.70 8.70 1.38
CA SER A 229 -20.01 8.10 1.68
C SER A 229 -20.34 6.90 0.78
N HIS A 230 -20.02 6.98 -0.51
CA HIS A 230 -20.26 5.92 -1.50
C HIS A 230 -19.37 6.09 -2.72
N ILE A 231 -19.13 4.98 -3.44
CA ILE A 231 -18.35 4.98 -4.68
C ILE A 231 -19.28 5.22 -5.87
N GLN A 232 -19.09 6.34 -6.58
CA GLN A 232 -19.88 6.72 -7.75
C GLN A 232 -19.11 6.51 -9.06
N ARG A 233 -18.59 5.31 -9.31
CA ARG A 233 -17.87 5.01 -10.56
C ARG A 233 -18.16 3.63 -11.11
N GLU A 234 -18.03 3.54 -12.42
CA GLU A 234 -18.18 2.29 -13.17
C GLU A 234 -17.21 1.23 -12.63
N GLN A 235 -17.76 0.06 -12.33
CA GLN A 235 -17.00 -1.09 -11.86
C GLN A 235 -16.69 -1.99 -13.05
N VAL A 236 -15.42 -2.23 -13.34
CA VAL A 236 -14.98 -3.12 -14.42
C VAL A 236 -14.52 -4.47 -13.87
N PRO A 237 -14.80 -5.59 -14.57
CA PRO A 237 -14.36 -6.89 -14.13
C PRO A 237 -12.86 -7.11 -14.34
N CYS A 238 -12.27 -7.93 -13.49
CA CYS A 238 -11.00 -8.59 -13.74
C CYS A 238 -11.30 -9.97 -14.35
N HIS A 239 -10.30 -10.59 -14.96
CA HIS A 239 -10.45 -11.94 -15.52
C HIS A 239 -9.42 -12.89 -14.93
N ILE A 240 -9.81 -14.12 -14.67
CA ILE A 240 -8.94 -15.14 -14.08
C ILE A 240 -8.63 -16.19 -15.15
N THR A 241 -7.35 -16.45 -15.33
CA THR A 241 -6.82 -17.59 -16.09
C THR A 241 -5.73 -18.27 -15.27
N ALA A 242 -5.02 -19.25 -15.84
CA ALA A 242 -3.97 -19.94 -15.12
C ALA A 242 -2.86 -20.46 -16.03
N THR A 243 -1.67 -20.60 -15.47
CA THR A 243 -0.57 -21.33 -16.13
C THR A 243 -0.89 -22.81 -16.22
N ASN A 244 -0.11 -23.54 -17.01
CA ASN A 244 -0.22 -24.98 -17.16
C ASN A 244 1.17 -25.63 -17.33
N GLU A 245 1.19 -26.94 -17.57
CA GLU A 245 2.43 -27.73 -17.70
C GLU A 245 3.32 -27.24 -18.85
N LYS A 246 2.75 -26.73 -19.95
CA LYS A 246 3.53 -26.13 -21.06
C LYS A 246 4.23 -24.86 -20.63
N THR A 247 3.60 -24.06 -19.76
CA THR A 247 4.22 -22.87 -19.18
C THR A 247 5.46 -23.24 -18.39
N ALA A 248 5.39 -24.30 -17.58
CA ALA A 248 6.52 -24.80 -16.81
C ALA A 248 7.63 -25.35 -17.71
N GLU A 249 7.28 -26.06 -18.79
CA GLU A 249 8.23 -26.56 -19.78
C GLU A 249 9.03 -25.43 -20.44
N VAL A 250 8.37 -24.35 -20.88
CA VAL A 250 9.06 -23.17 -21.45
C VAL A 250 10.03 -22.56 -20.45
N ILE A 251 9.64 -22.45 -19.17
CA ILE A 251 10.50 -21.93 -18.11
C ILE A 251 11.72 -22.83 -17.89
N HIS A 252 11.53 -24.14 -17.78
CA HIS A 252 12.62 -25.09 -17.56
C HIS A 252 13.63 -25.09 -18.71
N ASN A 253 13.14 -25.01 -19.95
CA ASN A 253 13.99 -25.00 -21.15
C ASN A 253 14.81 -23.72 -21.32
N ASN A 254 14.50 -22.65 -20.57
CA ASN A 254 15.16 -21.34 -20.66
C ASN A 254 15.71 -20.85 -19.31
N MET A 255 15.95 -21.77 -18.36
CA MET A 255 16.37 -21.39 -17.00
C MET A 255 17.77 -20.77 -16.96
N ASP A 256 18.65 -21.18 -17.87
CA ASP A 256 19.98 -20.61 -18.10
C ASP A 256 19.94 -19.13 -18.50
N ARG A 257 18.81 -18.70 -19.09
CA ARG A 257 18.55 -17.31 -19.52
C ARG A 257 17.83 -16.48 -18.46
N SER A 258 17.62 -17.02 -17.26
CA SER A 258 17.06 -16.26 -16.15
C SER A 258 18.16 -15.51 -15.38
N PRO A 259 18.16 -14.16 -15.34
CA PRO A 259 19.16 -13.40 -14.58
C PRO A 259 19.12 -13.68 -13.08
N LEU A 260 18.01 -14.24 -12.57
CA LEU A 260 17.88 -14.67 -11.19
C LEU A 260 18.69 -15.95 -10.89
N TYR A 261 18.78 -16.87 -11.84
CA TYR A 261 19.45 -18.17 -11.68
C TYR A 261 20.83 -18.24 -12.31
N SER A 262 21.15 -17.34 -13.26
CA SER A 262 22.49 -17.19 -13.84
C SER A 262 23.44 -16.36 -12.98
N GLY A 263 22.98 -15.84 -11.82
CA GLY A 263 23.79 -15.07 -10.88
C GLY A 263 24.03 -13.61 -11.28
N ILE A 264 23.33 -13.10 -12.29
CA ILE A 264 23.45 -11.69 -12.74
C ILE A 264 22.83 -10.72 -11.74
N ILE A 265 21.77 -11.13 -11.04
CA ILE A 265 21.13 -10.30 -10.02
C ILE A 265 21.67 -10.69 -8.65
N GLU A 266 22.35 -9.75 -7.99
CA GLU A 266 22.92 -9.90 -6.65
C GLU A 266 21.82 -9.74 -5.57
N GLY A 267 20.81 -8.92 -5.85
CA GLY A 267 19.74 -8.53 -4.95
C GLY A 267 18.79 -9.66 -4.60
N VAL A 268 18.37 -9.67 -3.33
CA VAL A 268 17.40 -10.64 -2.80
C VAL A 268 15.98 -10.21 -3.17
N GLY A 269 15.21 -11.17 -3.69
CA GLY A 269 13.83 -10.96 -4.13
C GLY A 269 12.78 -11.31 -3.06
N PRO A 270 11.52 -10.93 -3.26
CA PRO A 270 10.46 -11.18 -2.28
C PRO A 270 10.02 -12.65 -2.26
N ARG A 271 10.11 -13.30 -1.11
CA ARG A 271 9.68 -14.71 -0.91
C ARG A 271 8.19 -14.95 -1.14
N TYR A 272 7.35 -13.98 -0.76
CA TYR A 272 5.89 -14.09 -0.82
C TYR A 272 5.29 -13.62 -2.15
N CYS A 273 6.09 -13.05 -3.04
CA CYS A 273 5.70 -12.70 -4.40
C CYS A 273 6.84 -12.98 -5.38
N PRO A 274 7.28 -14.24 -5.45
CA PRO A 274 8.38 -14.61 -6.33
C PRO A 274 7.96 -14.46 -7.80
N SER A 275 8.95 -14.34 -8.68
CA SER A 275 8.73 -14.38 -10.12
C SER A 275 8.17 -15.74 -10.55
N ILE A 276 7.58 -15.82 -11.75
CA ILE A 276 6.96 -17.07 -12.22
C ILE A 276 8.00 -18.19 -12.37
N GLU A 277 9.20 -17.85 -12.84
CA GLU A 277 10.31 -18.80 -12.90
C GLU A 277 10.69 -19.35 -11.52
N ASP A 278 10.64 -18.51 -10.48
CA ASP A 278 10.95 -18.91 -9.10
C ASP A 278 9.79 -19.66 -8.44
N LYS A 279 8.53 -19.39 -8.82
CA LYS A 279 7.37 -20.19 -8.40
C LYS A 279 7.46 -21.62 -8.93
N VAL A 280 7.80 -21.80 -10.20
CA VAL A 280 7.88 -23.12 -10.83
C VAL A 280 8.96 -23.98 -10.17
N ILE A 281 10.12 -23.39 -9.84
CA ILE A 281 11.20 -24.11 -9.15
C ILE A 281 10.84 -24.43 -7.69
N LYS A 282 10.26 -23.48 -6.95
CA LYS A 282 9.96 -23.68 -5.52
C LYS A 282 8.77 -24.60 -5.27
N PHE A 283 7.87 -24.72 -6.25
CA PHE A 283 6.64 -25.50 -6.12
C PHE A 283 6.47 -26.48 -7.30
N PRO A 284 7.37 -27.46 -7.46
CA PRO A 284 7.35 -28.37 -8.61
C PRO A 284 6.08 -29.23 -8.69
N ASP A 285 5.42 -29.48 -7.54
CA ASP A 285 4.16 -30.25 -7.49
C ASP A 285 2.94 -29.45 -7.98
N LYS A 286 3.05 -28.12 -8.12
CA LYS A 286 1.95 -27.25 -8.58
C LYS A 286 1.89 -27.25 -10.11
N LYS A 287 0.92 -27.96 -10.67
CA LYS A 287 0.66 -27.99 -12.13
C LYS A 287 0.17 -26.67 -12.73
N SER A 288 -0.33 -25.77 -11.90
CA SER A 288 -0.99 -24.54 -12.35
C SER A 288 -0.95 -23.44 -11.28
N HIS A 289 -0.84 -22.20 -11.74
CA HIS A 289 -0.88 -20.99 -10.92
C HIS A 289 -1.90 -20.02 -11.48
N ASN A 290 -2.77 -19.50 -10.62
CA ASN A 290 -3.78 -18.50 -11.02
C ASN A 290 -3.10 -17.20 -11.45
N ILE A 291 -3.69 -16.59 -12.48
CA ILE A 291 -3.33 -15.29 -13.03
C ILE A 291 -4.58 -14.43 -13.03
N PHE A 292 -4.45 -13.21 -12.53
CA PHE A 292 -5.49 -12.20 -12.62
C PHE A 292 -5.10 -11.21 -13.71
N LEU A 293 -5.92 -11.12 -14.75
CA LEU A 293 -5.83 -10.12 -15.82
C LEU A 293 -6.57 -8.88 -15.34
N GLU A 294 -5.79 -7.88 -14.96
CA GLU A 294 -6.26 -6.67 -14.29
C GLU A 294 -6.13 -5.47 -15.25
N PRO A 295 -7.22 -4.77 -15.61
CA PRO A 295 -7.12 -3.54 -16.39
C PRO A 295 -6.26 -2.48 -15.68
N GLU A 296 -5.36 -1.82 -16.40
CA GLU A 296 -4.55 -0.73 -15.82
C GLU A 296 -5.29 0.63 -15.72
N GLY A 297 -6.43 0.76 -16.42
CA GLY A 297 -7.28 1.95 -16.41
C GLY A 297 -8.46 1.80 -17.36
N LEU A 298 -9.33 2.81 -17.39
CA LEU A 298 -10.51 2.85 -18.27
C LEU A 298 -10.13 3.29 -19.69
N ASP A 299 -9.18 4.21 -19.81
CA ASP A 299 -8.74 4.81 -21.08
C ASP A 299 -7.44 4.18 -21.62
N THR A 300 -7.20 2.91 -21.32
CA THR A 300 -6.02 2.18 -21.82
C THR A 300 -6.35 0.72 -22.12
N ASP A 301 -5.70 0.20 -23.16
CA ASP A 301 -5.78 -1.22 -23.55
C ASP A 301 -4.73 -2.07 -22.83
N TRP A 302 -4.08 -1.56 -21.79
CA TRP A 302 -3.04 -2.28 -21.08
C TRP A 302 -3.65 -3.16 -19.99
N ILE A 303 -3.32 -4.45 -20.05
CA ILE A 303 -3.69 -5.44 -19.04
C ILE A 303 -2.45 -5.85 -18.25
N TYR A 304 -2.58 -5.81 -16.93
CA TYR A 304 -1.60 -6.31 -15.98
C TYR A 304 -1.91 -7.77 -15.61
N PRO A 305 -1.10 -8.75 -16.06
CA PRO A 305 -1.30 -10.16 -15.73
C PRO A 305 -0.63 -10.48 -14.39
N ASN A 306 -1.33 -10.17 -13.30
CA ASN A 306 -0.88 -10.41 -11.95
C ASN A 306 -0.68 -11.90 -11.70
N GLY A 307 0.54 -12.29 -11.33
CA GLY A 307 0.91 -13.67 -11.08
C GLY A 307 2.11 -14.13 -11.89
N ILE A 308 2.43 -13.45 -13.00
CA ILE A 308 3.52 -13.79 -13.92
C ILE A 308 4.65 -12.75 -13.98
N SER A 309 4.98 -12.10 -12.86
CA SER A 309 6.20 -11.29 -12.77
C SER A 309 7.41 -12.11 -13.23
N THR A 310 8.25 -11.56 -14.09
CA THR A 310 9.40 -12.29 -14.64
C THR A 310 10.51 -11.33 -15.02
N SER A 311 11.72 -11.87 -15.12
CA SER A 311 12.90 -11.19 -15.61
C SER A 311 13.57 -11.93 -16.76
N MET A 312 12.91 -12.91 -17.37
CA MET A 312 13.43 -13.65 -18.52
C MET A 312 13.54 -12.77 -19.77
N ASP A 313 14.28 -13.23 -20.79
CA ASP A 313 14.38 -12.56 -22.09
C ASP A 313 12.99 -12.38 -22.75
N GLU A 314 12.84 -11.33 -23.55
CA GLU A 314 11.56 -10.92 -24.15
C GLU A 314 10.92 -12.02 -25.03
N ASP A 315 11.72 -12.75 -25.82
CA ASP A 315 11.24 -13.88 -26.63
C ASP A 315 10.71 -15.04 -25.77
N VAL A 316 11.34 -15.29 -24.62
CA VAL A 316 10.91 -16.31 -23.65
C VAL A 316 9.62 -15.88 -22.97
N GLN A 317 9.50 -14.60 -22.60
CA GLN A 317 8.26 -14.05 -22.06
C GLN A 317 7.10 -14.22 -23.04
N GLN A 318 7.33 -13.95 -24.33
CA GLN A 318 6.32 -14.12 -25.37
C GLN A 318 5.90 -15.60 -25.53
N GLN A 319 6.86 -16.53 -25.49
CA GLN A 319 6.58 -17.97 -25.50
C GLN A 319 5.73 -18.38 -24.29
N LEU A 320 6.16 -17.97 -23.09
CA LEU A 320 5.46 -18.24 -21.83
C LEU A 320 4.02 -17.71 -21.85
N VAL A 321 3.83 -16.45 -22.23
CA VAL A 321 2.51 -15.81 -22.25
C VAL A 321 1.55 -16.57 -23.16
N ARG A 322 2.01 -16.99 -24.34
CA ARG A 322 1.18 -17.73 -25.31
C ARG A 322 0.83 -19.15 -24.90
N THR A 323 1.46 -19.69 -23.85
CA THR A 323 1.04 -20.99 -23.30
C THR A 323 -0.23 -20.90 -22.45
N ILE A 324 -0.58 -19.71 -21.96
CA ILE A 324 -1.66 -19.51 -20.99
C ILE A 324 -3.02 -19.45 -21.71
N THR A 325 -4.03 -20.09 -21.14
CA THR A 325 -5.39 -20.13 -21.69
C THR A 325 -5.96 -18.72 -21.89
N GLY A 326 -6.40 -18.40 -23.12
CA GLY A 326 -6.93 -17.09 -23.50
C GLY A 326 -5.85 -16.09 -23.92
N LEU A 327 -4.57 -16.42 -23.76
CA LEU A 327 -3.43 -15.58 -24.11
C LEU A 327 -2.62 -16.11 -25.30
N GLU A 328 -3.15 -17.08 -26.04
CA GLU A 328 -2.44 -17.74 -27.15
C GLU A 328 -1.97 -16.76 -28.24
N ASN A 329 -2.72 -15.67 -28.43
CA ASN A 329 -2.39 -14.60 -29.38
C ASN A 329 -2.00 -13.28 -28.69
N ALA A 330 -1.78 -13.30 -27.37
CA ALA A 330 -1.54 -12.07 -26.62
C ALA A 330 -0.25 -11.37 -27.07
N GLU A 331 -0.35 -10.06 -27.29
CA GLU A 331 0.74 -9.15 -27.64
C GLU A 331 1.30 -8.51 -26.36
N ILE A 332 2.61 -8.62 -26.16
CA ILE A 332 3.32 -7.91 -25.10
C ILE A 332 3.59 -6.48 -25.58
N VAL A 333 3.01 -5.48 -24.90
CA VAL A 333 3.25 -4.04 -25.19
C VAL A 333 4.41 -3.47 -24.39
N LEU A 334 4.74 -4.10 -23.26
CA LEU A 334 5.90 -3.78 -22.45
C LEU A 334 6.44 -5.07 -21.83
N PRO A 335 7.72 -5.44 -22.02
CA PRO A 335 8.29 -6.62 -21.40
C PRO A 335 8.30 -6.50 -19.88
N GLY A 336 8.14 -7.64 -19.21
CA GLY A 336 8.41 -7.79 -17.79
C GLY A 336 9.90 -7.62 -17.51
N TYR A 337 10.22 -7.17 -16.31
CA TYR A 337 11.59 -6.92 -15.91
C TYR A 337 11.76 -7.00 -14.39
N ALA A 338 13.00 -7.18 -13.96
CA ALA A 338 13.40 -6.95 -12.57
C ALA A 338 14.13 -5.62 -12.44
N VAL A 339 13.87 -4.90 -11.35
CA VAL A 339 14.68 -3.76 -10.91
C VAL A 339 15.43 -4.15 -9.65
N GLU A 340 16.75 -3.98 -9.68
CA GLU A 340 17.63 -4.04 -8.54
C GLU A 340 17.97 -2.63 -8.08
N TYR A 341 18.04 -2.40 -6.77
CA TYR A 341 18.28 -1.07 -6.21
C TYR A 341 18.97 -1.15 -4.84
N ASP A 342 19.66 -0.07 -4.49
CA ASP A 342 20.25 0.10 -3.18
C ASP A 342 19.16 0.45 -2.16
N PHE A 343 19.24 -0.11 -0.95
CA PHE A 343 18.40 0.25 0.18
C PHE A 343 19.27 0.44 1.43
N VAL A 344 18.75 1.20 2.40
CA VAL A 344 19.40 1.42 3.70
C VAL A 344 18.75 0.47 4.70
N PRO A 345 19.49 -0.49 5.30
CA PRO A 345 18.95 -1.36 6.34
C PRO A 345 18.21 -0.56 7.43
N PRO A 346 16.91 -0.83 7.66
CA PRO A 346 16.08 0.00 8.53
C PRO A 346 16.46 -0.10 10.02
N THR A 347 17.33 -1.03 10.40
CA THR A 347 17.96 -1.08 11.73
C THR A 347 18.81 0.16 12.02
N GLN A 348 19.18 0.95 11.01
CA GLN A 348 19.85 2.24 11.14
C GLN A 348 18.88 3.39 11.49
N LEU A 349 17.57 3.13 11.59
CA LEU A 349 16.54 4.10 11.96
C LEU A 349 16.09 3.95 13.41
N THR A 350 15.57 5.04 13.98
CA THR A 350 14.77 5.03 15.20
C THR A 350 13.31 4.66 14.89
N PRO A 351 12.47 4.36 15.89
CA PRO A 351 11.04 4.15 15.67
C PRO A 351 10.29 5.36 15.08
N SER A 352 10.87 6.57 15.10
CA SER A 352 10.30 7.75 14.42
C SER A 352 10.67 7.84 12.94
N LEU A 353 11.38 6.83 12.42
CA LEU A 353 11.98 6.78 11.07
C LEU A 353 13.10 7.81 10.85
N GLU A 354 13.56 8.49 11.90
CA GLU A 354 14.77 9.33 11.87
C GLU A 354 16.00 8.42 11.82
N THR A 355 17.01 8.78 11.04
CA THR A 355 18.26 8.03 11.05
C THR A 355 18.98 8.21 12.39
N LYS A 356 19.58 7.13 12.91
CA LYS A 356 20.37 7.19 14.15
C LYS A 356 21.66 8.00 13.98
N ARG A 357 22.17 8.06 12.74
CA ARG A 357 23.48 8.63 12.42
C ARG A 357 23.43 10.12 12.14
N VAL A 358 22.40 10.57 11.41
CA VAL A 358 22.25 11.97 11.00
C VAL A 358 20.91 12.49 11.51
N SER A 359 20.96 13.48 12.38
CA SER A 359 19.74 14.08 12.92
C SER A 359 19.02 14.93 11.87
N GLY A 360 17.69 14.88 11.88
CA GLY A 360 16.83 15.57 10.93
C GLY A 360 16.70 14.85 9.58
N LEU A 361 17.41 13.75 9.35
CA LEU A 361 17.26 12.90 8.17
C LEU A 361 16.31 11.75 8.47
N PHE A 362 15.29 11.55 7.64
CA PHE A 362 14.27 10.52 7.79
C PHE A 362 14.20 9.67 6.52
N HIS A 363 13.92 8.38 6.65
CA HIS A 363 13.73 7.48 5.49
C HIS A 363 12.33 6.86 5.50
N ALA A 364 11.68 6.80 4.34
CA ALA A 364 10.38 6.16 4.21
C ALA A 364 10.20 5.41 2.88
N GLY A 365 9.54 4.26 2.96
CA GLY A 365 9.14 3.47 1.80
C GLY A 365 10.20 2.48 1.35
N GLN A 366 10.41 2.38 0.04
CA GLN A 366 11.21 1.32 -0.55
C GLN A 366 12.69 1.35 -0.13
N ILE A 367 13.22 2.54 0.20
CA ILE A 367 14.58 2.72 0.74
C ILE A 367 14.80 1.97 2.07
N ASN A 368 13.74 1.71 2.82
CA ASN A 368 13.78 0.92 4.07
C ASN A 368 13.64 -0.59 3.81
N GLY A 369 13.69 -1.02 2.55
CA GLY A 369 13.55 -2.42 2.17
C GLY A 369 12.11 -2.95 2.24
N THR A 370 11.10 -2.08 2.22
CA THR A 370 9.70 -2.51 2.05
C THR A 370 9.34 -2.68 0.58
N SER A 371 8.24 -3.38 0.28
CA SER A 371 7.66 -3.48 -1.06
C SER A 371 6.14 -3.39 -1.00
N GLY A 372 5.61 -2.26 -1.47
CA GLY A 372 4.18 -2.00 -1.52
C GLY A 372 3.86 -0.51 -1.41
N TYR A 373 2.80 -0.08 -2.09
CA TYR A 373 2.39 1.32 -2.07
C TYR A 373 1.90 1.72 -0.68
N GLU A 374 1.16 0.82 -0.03
CA GLU A 374 0.52 1.04 1.27
C GLU A 374 1.56 1.09 2.39
N GLU A 375 2.48 0.13 2.43
CA GLU A 375 3.61 0.16 3.37
C GLU A 375 4.46 1.42 3.18
N ALA A 376 4.67 1.85 1.92
CA ALA A 376 5.42 3.06 1.63
C ALA A 376 4.68 4.32 2.09
N ALA A 377 3.40 4.44 1.78
CA ALA A 377 2.55 5.56 2.20
C ALA A 377 2.43 5.66 3.72
N GLY A 378 2.27 4.53 4.43
CA GLY A 378 2.21 4.50 5.89
C GLY A 378 3.51 4.96 6.55
N GLN A 379 4.66 4.55 6.01
CA GLN A 379 5.96 5.09 6.45
C GLN A 379 6.11 6.57 6.10
N GLY A 380 5.67 6.97 4.90
CA GLY A 380 5.71 8.35 4.42
C GLY A 380 4.97 9.30 5.36
N LEU A 381 3.72 8.96 5.70
CA LEU A 381 2.91 9.69 6.66
C LEU A 381 3.64 9.86 8.00
N MET A 382 4.15 8.77 8.56
CA MET A 382 4.86 8.80 9.86
C MET A 382 6.17 9.59 9.81
N ALA A 383 6.94 9.46 8.73
CA ALA A 383 8.18 10.22 8.55
C ALA A 383 7.89 11.71 8.33
N GLY A 384 6.87 12.07 7.57
CA GLY A 384 6.43 13.46 7.38
C GLY A 384 5.96 14.12 8.67
N ILE A 385 5.15 13.41 9.47
CA ILE A 385 4.72 13.85 10.81
C ILE A 385 5.94 14.13 11.69
N ASN A 386 6.88 13.17 11.76
CA ASN A 386 8.03 13.30 12.64
C ASN A 386 9.06 14.33 12.15
N ALA A 387 9.21 14.52 10.84
CA ALA A 387 10.00 15.59 10.26
C ALA A 387 9.42 16.97 10.60
N ALA A 388 8.10 17.14 10.49
CA ALA A 388 7.42 18.36 10.91
C ALA A 388 7.58 18.62 12.41
N LEU A 389 7.36 17.61 13.26
CA LEU A 389 7.57 17.72 14.71
C LEU A 389 9.02 18.09 15.04
N LYS A 390 10.00 17.52 14.34
CA LYS A 390 11.43 17.84 14.51
C LYS A 390 11.70 19.30 14.19
N SER A 391 11.23 19.80 13.05
CA SER A 391 11.39 21.20 12.65
C SER A 391 10.68 22.16 13.61
N GLN A 392 9.56 21.73 14.20
CA GLN A 392 8.83 22.46 15.25
C GLN A 392 9.42 22.29 16.67
N LYS A 393 10.52 21.53 16.83
CA LYS A 393 11.16 21.22 18.12
C LYS A 393 10.22 20.53 19.12
N ARG A 394 9.32 19.70 18.63
CA ARG A 394 8.38 18.87 19.41
C ARG A 394 8.89 17.44 19.52
N LYS A 395 8.35 16.70 20.50
CA LYS A 395 8.66 15.27 20.67
C LYS A 395 8.13 14.47 19.47
N PRO A 396 8.82 13.40 19.04
CA PRO A 396 8.33 12.55 17.97
C PRO A 396 7.04 11.82 18.37
N PHE A 397 6.18 11.60 17.39
CA PHE A 397 4.97 10.81 17.49
C PHE A 397 5.25 9.38 17.02
N LEU A 398 4.89 8.41 17.86
CA LEU A 398 5.13 6.99 17.63
C LEU A 398 3.83 6.20 17.68
N LEU A 399 3.71 5.19 16.82
CA LEU A 399 2.66 4.19 16.89
C LEU A 399 3.27 2.88 17.40
N THR A 400 2.62 2.28 18.39
CA THR A 400 3.01 0.97 18.91
C THR A 400 2.37 -0.15 18.09
N ARG A 401 2.86 -1.38 18.28
CA ARG A 401 2.26 -2.59 17.70
C ARG A 401 0.80 -2.83 18.13
N MET A 402 0.36 -2.24 19.25
CA MET A 402 -1.03 -2.34 19.72
C MET A 402 -1.94 -1.27 19.10
N ASP A 403 -1.35 -0.22 18.54
CA ASP A 403 -2.10 0.89 17.97
C ASP A 403 -2.55 0.60 16.53
N SER A 404 -1.68 -0.03 15.72
CA SER A 404 -1.85 -0.06 14.27
C SER A 404 -0.97 -1.10 13.54
N TYR A 405 -1.36 -1.46 12.32
CA TYR A 405 -0.51 -2.18 11.36
C TYR A 405 0.69 -1.32 10.93
N ILE A 406 0.55 0.00 10.85
CA ILE A 406 1.69 0.92 10.62
C ILE A 406 2.74 0.78 11.74
N GLY A 407 2.29 0.70 13.00
CA GLY A 407 3.17 0.47 14.15
C GLY A 407 3.86 -0.89 14.11
N VAL A 408 3.14 -1.96 13.73
CA VAL A 408 3.73 -3.29 13.50
C VAL A 408 4.78 -3.27 12.40
N LEU A 409 4.48 -2.61 11.27
CA LEU A 409 5.38 -2.46 10.13
C LEU A 409 6.68 -1.76 10.54
N ILE A 410 6.58 -0.59 11.16
CA ILE A 410 7.75 0.20 11.56
C ILE A 410 8.58 -0.55 12.60
N ASP A 411 7.95 -1.12 13.62
CA ASP A 411 8.64 -1.87 14.66
C ASP A 411 9.39 -3.10 14.10
N ASP A 412 8.75 -3.88 13.22
CA ASP A 412 9.41 -5.01 12.56
C ASP A 412 10.65 -4.55 11.77
N LEU A 413 10.53 -3.45 11.02
CA LEU A 413 11.65 -2.93 10.21
C LEU A 413 12.82 -2.48 11.07
N VAL A 414 12.59 -1.64 12.09
CA VAL A 414 13.68 -1.05 12.87
C VAL A 414 14.29 -2.04 13.86
N THR A 415 13.52 -3.04 14.31
CA THR A 415 13.97 -4.03 15.30
C THR A 415 14.58 -5.26 14.64
N LYS A 416 13.95 -5.81 13.60
CA LYS A 416 14.39 -7.07 12.96
C LYS A 416 15.21 -6.84 11.69
N GLY A 417 15.13 -5.64 11.11
CA GLY A 417 15.67 -5.41 9.78
C GLY A 417 14.89 -6.17 8.70
N THR A 418 15.46 -6.20 7.49
CA THR A 418 14.92 -7.03 6.42
C THR A 418 16.02 -7.47 5.46
N GLN A 419 16.00 -8.75 5.06
CA GLN A 419 16.93 -9.32 4.08
C GLN A 419 16.27 -9.56 2.71
N GLU A 420 14.94 -9.47 2.66
CA GLU A 420 14.11 -9.52 1.45
C GLU A 420 13.14 -8.33 1.51
N PRO A 421 12.48 -7.93 0.41
CA PRO A 421 11.52 -6.82 0.47
C PRO A 421 10.36 -7.14 1.43
N TYR A 422 10.25 -6.37 2.52
CA TYR A 422 9.23 -6.58 3.56
C TYR A 422 7.83 -6.34 3.02
N ARG A 423 6.90 -7.22 3.37
CA ARG A 423 5.48 -7.13 3.03
C ARG A 423 4.61 -7.38 4.25
N MET A 424 3.56 -6.56 4.37
CA MET A 424 2.63 -6.67 5.49
C MET A 424 1.58 -7.75 5.25
N PHE A 425 1.37 -8.59 6.26
CA PHE A 425 0.33 -9.61 6.30
C PHE A 425 -0.37 -9.59 7.66
N THR A 426 -1.64 -10.00 7.72
CA THR A 426 -2.40 -10.08 8.98
C THR A 426 -1.82 -11.10 9.97
N SER A 427 -1.01 -12.05 9.52
CA SER A 427 -0.30 -13.02 10.38
C SER A 427 0.84 -12.40 11.18
N ARG A 428 1.34 -11.22 10.80
CA ARG A 428 2.40 -10.51 11.52
C ARG A 428 1.89 -9.64 12.67
N ALA A 429 0.59 -9.36 12.71
CA ALA A 429 -0.04 -8.58 13.76
C ALA A 429 -0.57 -9.50 14.87
N GLU A 430 0.07 -9.49 16.04
CA GLU A 430 -0.35 -10.33 17.17
C GLU A 430 -1.77 -9.93 17.66
N TYR A 431 -2.06 -8.63 17.58
CA TYR A 431 -3.31 -8.01 18.03
C TYR A 431 -4.38 -7.87 16.91
N ARG A 432 -4.35 -8.73 15.89
CA ARG A 432 -5.24 -8.62 14.70
C ARG A 432 -6.74 -8.53 14.99
N LEU A 433 -7.21 -9.03 16.14
CA LEU A 433 -8.64 -8.96 16.52
C LEU A 433 -9.10 -7.54 16.86
N ILE A 434 -8.20 -6.72 17.42
CA ILE A 434 -8.48 -5.32 17.78
C ILE A 434 -8.02 -4.35 16.70
N LEU A 435 -7.00 -4.72 15.92
CA LEU A 435 -6.46 -3.93 14.81
C LEU A 435 -7.23 -4.19 13.52
N ARG A 436 -8.52 -3.89 13.50
CA ARG A 436 -9.34 -4.15 12.32
C ARG A 436 -9.41 -2.94 11.40
N GLN A 437 -9.84 -3.18 10.18
CA GLN A 437 -10.02 -2.11 9.19
C GLN A 437 -11.23 -1.23 9.53
N ASP A 438 -12.30 -1.83 10.06
CA ASP A 438 -13.57 -1.18 10.40
C ASP A 438 -13.50 -0.23 11.61
N ASN A 439 -12.44 -0.29 12.41
CA ASN A 439 -12.27 0.51 13.61
C ASN A 439 -10.99 1.36 13.62
N ALA A 440 -10.34 1.53 12.48
CA ALA A 440 -9.09 2.30 12.40
C ALA A 440 -9.28 3.77 12.82
N ASP A 441 -10.42 4.35 12.47
CA ASP A 441 -10.85 5.68 12.92
C ASP A 441 -11.03 5.77 14.42
N GLN A 442 -11.68 4.79 15.06
CA GLN A 442 -11.79 4.74 16.53
C GLN A 442 -10.41 4.77 17.21
N ARG A 443 -9.44 4.05 16.62
CA ARG A 443 -8.11 3.88 17.19
C ARG A 443 -7.20 5.10 16.97
N LEU A 444 -7.31 5.75 15.81
CA LEU A 444 -6.27 6.65 15.31
C LEU A 444 -6.77 8.08 15.00
N MET A 445 -8.06 8.29 14.79
CA MET A 445 -8.57 9.59 14.33
C MET A 445 -8.39 10.70 15.36
N GLY A 446 -8.53 10.38 16.66
CA GLY A 446 -8.18 11.32 17.73
C GLY A 446 -6.71 11.75 17.67
N LYS A 447 -5.79 10.82 17.40
CA LYS A 447 -4.35 11.13 17.25
C LYS A 447 -4.08 12.00 16.02
N GLY A 448 -4.74 11.71 14.90
CA GLY A 448 -4.67 12.55 13.70
C GLY A 448 -5.19 13.98 13.94
N HIS A 449 -6.25 14.11 14.76
CA HIS A 449 -6.80 15.40 15.16
C HIS A 449 -5.84 16.20 16.06
N GLU A 450 -5.23 15.56 17.06
CA GLU A 450 -4.21 16.17 17.94
C GLU A 450 -2.98 16.66 17.16
N LEU A 451 -2.65 16.01 16.04
CA LEU A 451 -1.57 16.42 15.13
C LEU A 451 -1.98 17.54 14.16
N GLY A 452 -3.28 17.86 14.06
CA GLY A 452 -3.81 18.84 13.12
C GLY A 452 -4.04 18.30 11.70
N LEU A 453 -3.96 16.99 11.49
CA LEU A 453 -4.15 16.34 10.19
C LEU A 453 -5.62 15.97 9.91
N VAL A 454 -6.42 15.83 10.96
CA VAL A 454 -7.86 15.54 10.87
C VAL A 454 -8.66 16.75 11.33
N SER A 455 -9.64 17.17 10.52
CA SER A 455 -10.51 18.29 10.86
C SER A 455 -11.38 17.98 12.09
N GLY A 456 -11.74 19.02 12.84
CA GLY A 456 -12.64 18.87 13.99
C GLY A 456 -14.02 18.31 13.59
N GLU A 457 -14.52 18.66 12.39
CA GLU A 457 -15.77 18.13 11.85
C GLU A 457 -15.72 16.61 11.67
N LEU A 458 -14.68 16.09 11.00
CA LEU A 458 -14.52 14.66 10.77
C LEU A 458 -14.35 13.89 12.08
N TYR A 459 -13.57 14.44 13.02
CA TYR A 459 -13.39 13.84 14.33
C TYR A 459 -14.70 13.80 15.13
N ASN A 460 -15.47 14.90 15.14
CA ASN A 460 -16.77 14.95 15.81
C ASN A 460 -17.75 13.94 15.21
N HIS A 461 -17.81 13.82 13.88
CA HIS A 461 -18.64 12.83 13.22
C HIS A 461 -18.28 11.39 13.63
N CYS A 462 -16.98 11.09 13.72
CA CYS A 462 -16.50 9.80 14.23
C CYS A 462 -16.95 9.56 15.69
N MET A 463 -16.80 10.57 16.56
CA MET A 463 -17.23 10.47 17.96
C MET A 463 -18.74 10.29 18.10
N GLU A 464 -19.55 11.01 17.32
CA GLU A 464 -21.00 10.84 17.29
C GLU A 464 -21.41 9.41 16.92
N LYS A 465 -20.77 8.85 15.89
CA LYS A 465 -20.97 7.45 15.48
C LYS A 465 -20.68 6.48 16.65
N TYR A 466 -19.53 6.60 17.31
CA TYR A 466 -19.18 5.69 18.41
C TYR A 466 -20.02 5.92 19.68
N ASN A 467 -20.45 7.16 19.95
CA ASN A 467 -21.40 7.47 21.01
C ASN A 467 -22.79 6.87 20.71
N ALA A 468 -23.21 6.79 19.45
CA ALA A 468 -24.44 6.09 19.06
C ALA A 468 -24.29 4.57 19.26
N VAL A 469 -23.16 3.98 18.87
CA VAL A 469 -22.87 2.55 19.10
C VAL A 469 -22.88 2.21 20.58
N GLU A 470 -22.25 3.04 21.43
CA GLU A 470 -22.21 2.81 22.88
C GLU A 470 -23.60 2.87 23.51
N ARG A 471 -24.43 3.85 23.13
CA ARG A 471 -25.83 3.93 23.57
C ARG A 471 -26.63 2.68 23.16
N GLU A 472 -26.38 2.19 21.95
CA GLU A 472 -27.05 0.99 21.45
C GLU A 472 -26.61 -0.27 22.20
N ILE A 473 -25.32 -0.43 22.50
CA ILE A 473 -24.82 -1.52 23.34
C ILE A 473 -25.50 -1.49 24.72
N GLN A 474 -25.56 -0.33 25.36
CA GLN A 474 -26.22 -0.16 26.67
C GLN A 474 -27.72 -0.49 26.60
N ARG A 475 -28.41 -0.11 25.52
CA ARG A 475 -29.80 -0.47 25.27
C ARG A 475 -29.97 -2.00 25.14
N LEU A 476 -29.13 -2.65 24.33
CA LEU A 476 -29.18 -4.10 24.13
C LEU A 476 -28.87 -4.89 25.41
N GLU A 477 -28.01 -4.34 26.27
CA GLU A 477 -27.67 -4.93 27.57
C GLU A 477 -28.75 -4.74 28.63
N SER A 478 -29.46 -3.62 28.62
CA SER A 478 -30.53 -3.31 29.58
C SER A 478 -31.90 -3.86 29.17
N THR A 479 -32.13 -4.08 27.87
CA THR A 479 -33.42 -4.58 27.37
C THR A 479 -33.56 -6.07 27.63
N THR A 480 -34.39 -6.41 28.62
CA THR A 480 -34.66 -7.79 29.02
C THR A 480 -35.85 -8.36 28.26
N VAL A 481 -35.69 -9.59 27.80
CA VAL A 481 -36.67 -10.38 27.06
C VAL A 481 -37.09 -11.56 27.94
N ALA A 482 -38.36 -11.56 28.38
CA ALA A 482 -38.94 -12.61 29.20
C ALA A 482 -39.64 -13.68 28.34
N PRO A 483 -39.63 -14.96 28.78
CA PRO A 483 -40.23 -16.07 28.04
C PRO A 483 -41.77 -16.04 28.16
N ASN A 484 -42.41 -15.22 27.34
CA ASN A 484 -43.87 -15.13 27.20
C ASN A 484 -44.29 -15.42 25.74
N PRO A 485 -45.58 -15.70 25.46
CA PRO A 485 -46.05 -16.07 24.12
C PRO A 485 -45.72 -15.04 23.02
N ASP A 486 -45.80 -13.75 23.34
CA ASP A 486 -45.52 -12.66 22.39
C ASP A 486 -44.04 -12.61 22.02
N THR A 487 -43.16 -12.74 23.02
CA THR A 487 -41.72 -12.86 22.84
C THR A 487 -41.36 -14.07 21.99
N LEU A 488 -41.95 -15.25 22.28
CA LEU A 488 -41.68 -16.46 21.52
C LEU A 488 -42.11 -16.32 20.05
N THR A 489 -43.22 -15.62 19.80
CA THR A 489 -43.66 -15.30 18.44
C THR A 489 -42.63 -14.42 17.71
N ARG A 490 -42.08 -13.39 18.37
CA ARG A 490 -41.03 -12.53 17.79
C ARG A 490 -39.72 -13.30 17.56
N LEU A 491 -39.30 -14.10 18.54
CA LEU A 491 -38.09 -14.93 18.47
C LEU A 491 -38.16 -16.01 17.39
N SER A 492 -39.35 -16.56 17.13
CA SER A 492 -39.53 -17.57 16.07
C SER A 492 -39.15 -17.03 14.69
N LYS A 493 -39.34 -15.72 14.44
CA LYS A 493 -38.92 -15.05 13.21
C LYS A 493 -37.40 -14.97 13.06
N LEU A 494 -36.66 -15.12 14.16
CA LEU A 494 -35.20 -15.16 14.23
C LEU A 494 -34.67 -16.59 14.26
N GLY A 495 -35.52 -17.61 14.07
CA GLY A 495 -35.14 -19.02 14.18
C GLY A 495 -34.98 -19.53 15.61
N ILE A 496 -35.42 -18.76 16.61
CA ILE A 496 -35.33 -19.14 18.03
C ILE A 496 -36.70 -19.64 18.50
N HIS A 497 -36.78 -20.95 18.75
CA HIS A 497 -38.05 -21.61 19.11
C HIS A 497 -38.23 -21.87 20.61
N GLU A 498 -37.17 -21.80 21.41
CA GLU A 498 -37.22 -21.97 22.87
C GLU A 498 -36.44 -20.88 23.61
N LEU A 499 -37.06 -20.33 24.66
CA LEU A 499 -36.41 -19.47 25.64
C LEU A 499 -36.83 -19.93 27.05
N ARG A 500 -35.89 -20.46 27.84
CA ARG A 500 -36.18 -21.00 29.18
C ARG A 500 -36.10 -19.98 30.30
N ASN A 501 -35.14 -19.05 30.21
CA ASN A 501 -34.90 -18.01 31.19
C ASN A 501 -34.96 -16.63 30.52
N ALA A 502 -35.29 -15.59 31.30
CA ALA A 502 -35.15 -14.22 30.84
C ALA A 502 -33.70 -13.94 30.43
N THR A 503 -33.52 -13.21 29.33
CA THR A 503 -32.21 -12.87 28.79
C THR A 503 -32.23 -11.46 28.19
N THR A 504 -31.10 -10.93 27.75
CA THR A 504 -31.03 -9.59 27.15
C THR A 504 -30.94 -9.69 25.63
N LEU A 505 -31.29 -8.61 24.92
CA LEU A 505 -31.10 -8.54 23.47
C LEU A 505 -29.64 -8.76 23.08
N ASN A 506 -28.68 -8.28 23.87
CA ASN A 506 -27.24 -8.54 23.66
C ASN A 506 -26.90 -10.05 23.66
N VAL A 507 -27.45 -10.82 24.60
CA VAL A 507 -27.22 -12.27 24.66
C VAL A 507 -27.84 -12.99 23.45
N LEU A 508 -29.00 -12.52 22.98
CA LEU A 508 -29.63 -13.05 21.77
C LEU A 508 -28.78 -12.74 20.52
N LEU A 509 -28.23 -11.53 20.40
CA LEU A 509 -27.40 -11.12 19.27
C LEU A 509 -26.08 -11.91 19.16
N ARG A 510 -25.59 -12.49 20.25
CA ARG A 510 -24.39 -13.36 20.23
C ARG A 510 -24.65 -14.73 19.61
N ARG A 511 -25.90 -15.08 19.31
CA ARG A 511 -26.24 -16.35 18.67
C ARG A 511 -25.92 -16.29 17.17
N PRO A 512 -25.29 -17.33 16.58
CA PRO A 512 -24.88 -17.32 15.18
C PRO A 512 -26.02 -17.09 14.18
N GLU A 513 -27.23 -17.54 14.51
CA GLU A 513 -28.42 -17.43 13.66
C GLU A 513 -29.08 -16.04 13.69
N VAL A 514 -28.72 -15.16 14.63
CA VAL A 514 -29.36 -13.85 14.82
C VAL A 514 -28.53 -12.75 14.19
N LYS A 515 -29.14 -11.98 13.28
CA LYS A 515 -28.56 -10.74 12.74
C LYS A 515 -29.11 -9.52 13.47
N HIS A 516 -28.27 -8.48 13.57
CA HIS A 516 -28.63 -7.22 14.20
C HIS A 516 -29.91 -6.61 13.61
N ASP A 517 -29.99 -6.45 12.28
CA ASP A 517 -31.16 -5.85 11.63
C ASP A 517 -32.46 -6.65 11.82
N GLU A 518 -32.35 -7.97 11.90
CA GLU A 518 -33.50 -8.85 12.15
C GLU A 518 -33.97 -8.75 13.59
N LEU A 519 -33.02 -8.69 14.54
CA LEU A 519 -33.28 -8.48 15.96
C LEU A 519 -33.97 -7.14 16.20
N LEU A 520 -33.49 -6.07 15.55
CA LEU A 520 -34.14 -4.76 15.59
C LEU A 520 -35.58 -4.85 15.08
N ARG A 521 -35.82 -5.38 13.87
CA ARG A 521 -37.19 -5.51 13.33
C ARG A 521 -38.14 -6.33 14.23
N ALA A 522 -37.61 -7.27 15.01
CA ALA A 522 -38.41 -8.12 15.89
C ALA A 522 -38.81 -7.42 17.21
N PHE A 523 -37.96 -6.52 17.72
CA PHE A 523 -38.12 -5.91 19.05
C PHE A 523 -38.31 -4.39 19.03
N GLU A 524 -38.04 -3.75 17.89
CA GLU A 524 -38.20 -2.34 17.58
C GLU A 524 -38.88 -2.22 16.22
N GLY A 525 -40.21 -2.07 16.25
CA GLY A 525 -40.92 -1.50 15.11
C GLY A 525 -40.57 -0.03 14.98
#